data_AF-A0A936I5S7-F1
#
_entry.id   AF-A0A936I5S7-F1
#
_cell.length_a   1.000
_cell.length_b   1.000
_cell.length_c   1.000
_cell.angle_alpha   90.00
_cell.angle_beta   90.00
_cell.angle_gamma   90.00
#
_symmetry.space_group_name_H-M   'P 1'
#
loop_
_entity.id
_entity.type
_entity.pdbx_description
1 polymer ?
#
loop_
_entity_poly.entity_id
_entity_poly.type
_entity_poly.pdbx_seq_one_letter_code
_entity_poly.pdbx_strand_id
1 'polypeptide(L)'
;MLIDMKARSISVVLAFMLAGCAYAQAILHRTLSEYNNKTGEDVGDFVELTGGIGSPILHFKKGEENIKVPCKDIWGFTYKEVLFRIHPQEDVPVRLMTKGGICYYENGYAHLHMQRERVEEATFHKGMRSYVSKDLEGPIVPAIFSAEDTRSASARFRAENPQYESLFQCIGGDDDIDRIRQCVVDFEVMLEGE
;
A
#
# COMPACT_ATOMS: atom_id res chain seq x y z
N MET A 1 49.30 -17.72 53.21
CA MET A 1 48.37 -18.59 52.47
C MET A 1 47.58 -17.69 51.53
N LEU A 2 48.08 -17.50 50.30
CA LEU A 2 47.48 -16.62 49.28
C LEU A 2 46.94 -17.51 48.17
N ILE A 3 45.63 -17.42 47.94
CA ILE A 3 44.89 -18.26 47.00
C ILE A 3 45.01 -17.62 45.61
N ASP A 4 45.63 -18.35 44.69
CA ASP A 4 45.78 -18.00 43.27
C ASP A 4 44.47 -18.30 42.52
N MET A 5 43.69 -17.27 42.20
CA MET A 5 42.47 -17.37 41.40
C MET A 5 42.79 -17.14 39.91
N LYS A 6 43.03 -18.23 39.19
CA LYS A 6 43.07 -18.24 37.72
C LYS A 6 41.67 -18.03 37.14
N ALA A 7 41.35 -16.79 36.77
CA ALA A 7 40.20 -16.47 35.93
C ALA A 7 40.41 -17.03 34.51
N ARG A 8 39.74 -18.14 34.20
CA ARG A 8 39.63 -18.65 32.83
C ARG A 8 38.55 -17.83 32.11
N SER A 9 38.98 -16.85 31.32
CA SER A 9 38.12 -16.15 30.38
C SER A 9 37.68 -17.12 29.27
N ILE A 10 36.43 -17.57 29.33
CA ILE A 10 35.76 -18.28 28.23
C ILE A 10 35.22 -17.20 27.29
N SER A 11 35.98 -16.89 26.23
CA SER A 11 35.48 -16.07 25.13
C SER A 11 34.52 -16.90 24.29
N VAL A 12 33.22 -16.78 24.55
CA VAL A 12 32.17 -17.31 23.66
C VAL A 12 32.12 -16.41 22.43
N VAL A 13 32.74 -16.83 21.34
CA VAL A 13 32.59 -16.21 20.02
C VAL A 13 31.23 -16.63 19.47
N LEU A 14 30.21 -15.80 19.72
CA LEU A 14 28.89 -15.97 19.15
C LEU A 14 28.94 -15.51 17.69
N ALA A 15 29.29 -16.43 16.80
CA ALA A 15 29.20 -16.24 15.36
C ALA A 15 27.71 -16.22 14.97
N PHE A 16 27.09 -15.04 15.04
CA PHE A 16 25.84 -14.78 14.33
C PHE A 16 26.13 -14.87 12.83
N MET A 17 25.97 -16.06 12.25
CA MET A 17 25.78 -16.19 10.81
C MET A 17 24.50 -15.43 10.48
N LEU A 18 24.67 -14.20 10.02
CA LEU A 18 23.67 -13.46 9.27
C LEU A 18 23.42 -14.28 8.00
N ALA A 19 22.56 -15.29 8.10
CA ALA A 19 21.87 -15.83 6.93
C ALA A 19 21.13 -14.63 6.35
N GLY A 20 21.72 -14.03 5.31
CA GLY A 20 21.08 -13.04 4.49
C GLY A 20 19.90 -13.71 3.82
N CYS A 21 18.79 -13.82 4.55
CA CYS A 21 17.50 -14.05 3.96
C CYS A 21 17.33 -12.89 2.97
N ALA A 22 17.53 -13.18 1.69
CA ALA A 22 17.03 -12.32 0.64
C ALA A 22 15.52 -12.31 0.84
N TYR A 23 15.03 -11.35 1.63
CA TYR A 23 13.61 -11.17 1.84
C TYR A 23 13.02 -10.88 0.47
N ALA A 24 12.04 -11.70 0.07
CA ALA A 24 11.24 -11.44 -1.11
C ALA A 24 10.77 -10.00 -1.05
N GLN A 25 11.16 -9.18 -2.03
CA GLN A 25 10.76 -7.78 -2.01
C GLN A 25 9.31 -7.61 -2.41
N ALA A 26 8.78 -8.47 -3.29
CA ALA A 26 7.40 -8.46 -3.73
C ALA A 26 6.69 -9.83 -3.54
N ILE A 27 5.50 -9.78 -2.95
CA ILE A 27 4.60 -10.93 -2.78
C ILE A 27 3.25 -10.60 -3.41
N LEU A 28 2.79 -11.40 -4.36
CA LEU A 28 1.46 -11.26 -4.95
C LEU A 28 0.39 -11.91 -4.08
N HIS A 29 -0.76 -11.27 -4.02
CA HIS A 29 -1.96 -11.79 -3.36
C HIS A 29 -3.12 -11.79 -4.37
N ARG A 30 -3.58 -12.97 -4.74
CA ARG A 30 -4.76 -13.15 -5.63
C ARG A 30 -6.06 -12.89 -4.90
N THR A 31 -6.06 -12.99 -3.57
CA THR A 31 -7.23 -12.73 -2.73
C THR A 31 -6.85 -11.95 -1.47
N LEU A 32 -7.83 -11.30 -0.85
CA LEU A 32 -7.68 -10.72 0.49
C LEU A 32 -7.31 -11.79 1.54
N SER A 33 -7.80 -13.02 1.38
CA SER A 33 -7.48 -14.12 2.30
C SER A 33 -5.98 -14.46 2.28
N GLU A 34 -5.36 -14.46 1.10
CA GLU A 34 -3.90 -14.67 0.99
C GLU A 34 -3.13 -13.57 1.73
N TYR A 35 -3.51 -12.31 1.52
CA TYR A 35 -2.92 -11.18 2.25
C TYR A 35 -3.06 -11.32 3.77
N ASN A 36 -4.28 -11.60 4.26
CA ASN A 36 -4.54 -11.74 5.69
C ASN A 36 -3.77 -12.90 6.33
N ASN A 37 -3.60 -14.00 5.60
CA ASN A 37 -2.87 -15.19 6.05
C ASN A 37 -1.35 -15.10 5.82
N LYS A 38 -0.86 -13.97 5.28
CA LYS A 38 0.55 -13.77 4.90
C LYS A 38 1.04 -14.86 3.94
N THR A 39 0.16 -15.34 3.07
CA THR A 39 0.48 -16.24 1.98
C THR A 39 0.48 -15.48 0.66
N GLY A 40 1.08 -16.07 -0.36
CA GLY A 40 1.15 -15.45 -1.68
C GLY A 40 2.25 -16.03 -2.54
N GLU A 41 2.36 -15.49 -3.74
CA GLU A 41 3.39 -15.86 -4.71
C GLU A 41 4.57 -14.87 -4.60
N ASP A 42 5.73 -15.35 -4.18
CA ASP A 42 6.97 -14.56 -4.22
C ASP A 42 7.41 -14.40 -5.67
N VAL A 43 7.47 -13.15 -6.12
CA VAL A 43 7.82 -12.78 -7.50
C VAL A 43 9.12 -11.97 -7.60
N GLY A 44 9.89 -11.89 -6.50
CA GLY A 44 11.17 -11.19 -6.48
C GLY A 44 11.03 -9.66 -6.42
N ASP A 45 11.75 -8.95 -7.28
CA ASP A 45 11.85 -7.49 -7.26
C ASP A 45 10.94 -6.85 -8.30
N PHE A 46 10.26 -5.76 -7.94
CA PHE A 46 9.54 -4.93 -8.90
C PHE A 46 10.50 -4.25 -9.88
N VAL A 47 10.20 -4.34 -11.18
CA VAL A 47 10.99 -3.73 -12.25
C VAL A 47 10.26 -2.52 -12.82
N GLU A 48 9.04 -2.70 -13.31
CA GLU A 48 8.26 -1.64 -13.92
C GLU A 48 6.77 -1.96 -14.00
N LEU A 49 5.98 -0.92 -14.22
CA LEU A 49 4.56 -1.01 -14.52
C LEU A 49 4.33 -0.40 -15.90
N THR A 50 3.98 -1.24 -16.86
CA THR A 50 3.75 -0.80 -18.24
C THR A 50 2.27 -0.61 -18.51
N GLY A 51 1.90 0.56 -19.06
CA GLY A 51 0.58 0.82 -19.62
C GLY A 51 0.46 0.33 -21.07
N GLY A 52 -0.78 0.07 -21.53
CA GLY A 52 -1.06 -0.36 -22.90
C GLY A 52 -2.56 -0.44 -23.19
N ILE A 53 -2.93 -1.03 -24.33
CA ILE A 53 -4.33 -1.34 -24.66
C ILE A 53 -4.80 -2.43 -23.68
N GLY A 54 -5.52 -2.04 -22.63
CA GLY A 54 -6.09 -2.94 -21.63
C GLY A 54 -5.62 -2.69 -20.20
N SER A 55 -5.53 -3.77 -19.43
CA SER A 55 -5.10 -3.75 -18.03
C SER A 55 -3.57 -3.52 -17.94
N PRO A 56 -3.09 -2.63 -17.07
CA PRO A 56 -1.67 -2.47 -16.77
C PRO A 56 -0.98 -3.78 -16.38
N ILE A 57 0.29 -3.92 -16.76
CA ILE A 57 1.09 -5.12 -16.45
C ILE A 57 2.22 -4.74 -15.51
N LEU A 58 2.27 -5.41 -14.35
CA LEU A 58 3.39 -5.36 -13.42
C LEU A 58 4.47 -6.32 -13.91
N HIS A 59 5.71 -5.85 -13.96
CA HIS A 59 6.88 -6.66 -14.29
C HIS A 59 7.74 -6.82 -13.04
N PHE A 60 8.06 -8.06 -12.73
CA PHE A 60 8.93 -8.44 -11.64
C PHE A 60 10.11 -9.26 -12.15
N LYS A 61 11.17 -9.32 -11.35
CA LYS A 61 12.36 -10.12 -11.62
C LYS A 61 12.67 -11.02 -10.43
N LYS A 62 12.69 -12.33 -10.68
CA LYS A 62 13.06 -13.35 -9.69
C LYS A 62 14.29 -14.11 -10.17
N GLY A 63 15.46 -13.70 -9.69
CA GLY A 63 16.73 -14.20 -10.22
C GLY A 63 16.91 -13.77 -11.68
N GLU A 64 16.94 -14.73 -12.61
CA GLU A 64 17.03 -14.47 -14.06
C GLU A 64 15.67 -14.44 -14.75
N GLU A 65 14.60 -14.83 -14.06
CA GLU A 65 13.25 -14.90 -14.61
C GLU A 65 12.55 -13.54 -14.57
N ASN A 66 11.87 -13.19 -15.67
CA ASN A 66 10.97 -12.04 -15.74
C ASN A 66 9.52 -12.51 -15.63
N ILE A 67 8.83 -12.06 -14.60
CA ILE A 67 7.44 -12.43 -14.29
C ILE A 67 6.55 -11.24 -14.68
N LYS A 68 5.51 -11.51 -15.48
CA LYS A 68 4.55 -10.49 -15.95
C LYS A 68 3.17 -10.78 -15.40
N VAL A 69 2.57 -9.79 -14.75
CA VAL A 69 1.31 -9.96 -14.03
C VAL A 69 0.34 -8.84 -14.45
N PRO A 70 -0.73 -9.16 -15.20
CA PRO A 70 -1.80 -8.20 -15.43
C PRO A 70 -2.46 -7.81 -14.10
N CYS A 71 -2.65 -6.51 -13.86
CA CYS A 71 -3.22 -6.03 -12.60
C CYS A 71 -4.62 -6.61 -12.34
N LYS A 72 -5.44 -6.75 -13.38
CA LYS A 72 -6.78 -7.35 -13.27
C LYS A 72 -6.81 -8.80 -12.75
N ASP A 73 -5.68 -9.52 -12.77
CA ASP A 73 -5.61 -10.93 -12.42
C ASP A 73 -5.21 -11.17 -10.94
N ILE A 74 -5.03 -10.09 -10.16
CA ILE A 74 -4.66 -10.14 -8.73
C ILE A 74 -5.52 -9.19 -7.90
N TRP A 75 -5.62 -9.45 -6.60
CA TRP A 75 -6.28 -8.54 -5.65
C TRP A 75 -5.32 -7.41 -5.23
N GLY A 76 -4.04 -7.73 -5.06
CA GLY A 76 -3.01 -6.80 -4.66
C GLY A 76 -1.64 -7.47 -4.54
N PHE A 77 -0.66 -6.73 -4.07
CA PHE A 77 0.68 -7.22 -3.79
C PHE A 77 1.33 -6.39 -2.69
N THR A 78 2.25 -6.99 -1.95
CA THR A 78 3.11 -6.28 -1.00
C THR A 78 4.46 -6.04 -1.67
N TYR A 79 4.99 -4.81 -1.64
CA TYR A 79 6.33 -4.48 -2.12
C TYR A 79 7.11 -3.67 -1.10
N LYS A 80 8.24 -4.21 -0.61
CA LYS A 80 9.00 -3.70 0.55
C LYS A 80 8.08 -3.37 1.73
N GLU A 81 7.28 -4.36 2.12
CA GLU A 81 6.34 -4.29 3.26
C GLU A 81 5.16 -3.31 3.08
N VAL A 82 5.04 -2.66 1.93
CA VAL A 82 3.92 -1.76 1.60
C VAL A 82 2.88 -2.49 0.78
N LEU A 83 1.60 -2.43 1.18
CA LEU A 83 0.49 -3.00 0.42
C LEU A 83 0.10 -2.09 -0.75
N PHE A 84 -0.06 -2.69 -1.92
CA PHE A 84 -0.74 -2.13 -3.08
C PHE A 84 -1.98 -2.97 -3.40
N ARG A 85 -3.17 -2.36 -3.43
CA ARG A 85 -4.40 -3.01 -3.91
C ARG A 85 -4.63 -2.66 -5.38
N ILE A 86 -5.32 -3.52 -6.12
CA ILE A 86 -5.76 -3.19 -7.47
C ILE A 86 -7.16 -2.57 -7.41
N HIS A 87 -7.31 -1.38 -8.00
CA HIS A 87 -8.60 -0.72 -8.16
C HIS A 87 -9.48 -1.53 -9.14
N PRO A 88 -10.63 -2.08 -8.71
CA PRO A 88 -11.32 -3.14 -9.46
C PRO A 88 -11.93 -2.70 -10.80
N GLN A 89 -12.14 -1.39 -11.01
CA GLN A 89 -12.68 -0.85 -12.27
C GLN A 89 -11.60 -0.26 -13.20
N GLU A 90 -10.47 0.17 -12.63
CA GLU A 90 -9.42 0.87 -13.38
C GLU A 90 -8.22 -0.03 -13.66
N ASP A 91 -8.17 -1.18 -12.98
CA ASP A 91 -7.06 -2.12 -12.95
C ASP A 91 -5.72 -1.44 -12.63
N VAL A 92 -5.73 -0.37 -11.83
CA VAL A 92 -4.51 0.32 -11.42
C VAL A 92 -4.14 -0.05 -10.00
N PRO A 93 -2.84 -0.17 -9.67
CA PRO A 93 -2.44 -0.28 -8.29
C PRO A 93 -2.70 1.02 -7.54
N VAL A 94 -3.12 0.91 -6.29
CA VAL A 94 -3.23 1.99 -5.32
C VAL A 94 -2.45 1.59 -4.07
N ARG A 95 -1.57 2.47 -3.60
CA ARG A 95 -0.73 2.23 -2.42
C ARG A 95 -1.56 2.49 -1.17
N LEU A 96 -1.64 1.53 -0.26
CA LEU A 96 -2.21 1.75 1.07
C LEU A 96 -1.28 2.68 1.87
N MET A 97 -1.82 3.82 2.30
CA MET A 97 -1.10 4.81 3.10
C MET A 97 -1.44 4.65 4.58
N THR A 98 -2.73 4.51 4.89
CA THR A 98 -3.24 4.36 6.26
C THR A 98 -4.37 3.33 6.28
N LYS A 99 -4.42 2.54 7.35
CA LYS A 99 -5.52 1.62 7.67
C LYS A 99 -5.93 1.83 9.12
N GLY A 100 -6.99 2.61 9.33
CA GLY A 100 -7.56 2.90 10.64
C GLY A 100 -9.09 2.82 10.59
N GLY A 101 -9.76 3.89 11.00
CA GLY A 101 -11.20 4.05 10.84
C GLY A 101 -11.65 4.00 9.38
N ILE A 102 -10.75 4.35 8.45
CA ILE A 102 -10.89 4.17 7.01
C ILE A 102 -9.58 3.66 6.40
N CYS A 103 -9.63 3.03 5.23
CA CYS A 103 -8.43 2.78 4.42
C CYS A 103 -8.22 3.94 3.45
N TYR A 104 -7.07 4.61 3.56
CA TYR A 104 -6.64 5.68 2.66
C TYR A 104 -5.56 5.16 1.70
N TYR A 105 -5.72 5.47 0.41
CA TYR A 105 -4.78 5.07 -0.63
C TYR A 105 -4.37 6.25 -1.50
N GLU A 106 -3.20 6.10 -2.10
CA GLU A 106 -2.68 7.03 -3.11
C GLU A 106 -2.34 6.30 -4.41
N ASN A 107 -2.14 7.05 -5.49
CA ASN A 107 -1.88 6.51 -6.81
C ASN A 107 -0.65 5.59 -6.83
N GLY A 108 -0.85 4.31 -7.14
CA GLY A 108 0.23 3.32 -7.09
C GLY A 108 1.28 3.49 -8.20
N TYR A 109 0.94 4.07 -9.36
CA TYR A 109 1.96 4.35 -10.40
C TYR A 109 3.03 5.31 -9.88
N ALA A 110 2.59 6.43 -9.31
CA ALA A 110 3.50 7.44 -8.77
C ALA A 110 4.38 6.83 -7.67
N HIS A 111 3.77 6.11 -6.73
CA HIS A 111 4.51 5.49 -5.62
C HIS A 111 5.48 4.41 -6.03
N LEU A 112 5.13 3.55 -7.00
CA LEU A 112 6.06 2.55 -7.53
C LEU A 112 7.26 3.21 -8.20
N HIS A 113 7.05 4.30 -8.94
CA HIS A 113 8.13 5.07 -9.56
C HIS A 113 9.03 5.73 -8.50
N MET A 114 8.43 6.42 -7.52
CA MET A 114 9.13 7.04 -6.39
C MET A 114 10.01 6.02 -5.65
N GLN A 115 9.48 4.84 -5.35
CA GLN A 115 10.17 3.79 -4.61
C GLN A 115 11.28 3.10 -5.41
N ARG A 116 11.14 3.03 -6.73
CA ARG A 116 12.15 2.45 -7.64
C ARG A 116 13.30 3.43 -7.89
N GLU A 117 12.97 4.65 -8.29
CA GLU A 117 13.95 5.69 -8.66
C GLU A 117 14.50 6.47 -7.47
N ARG A 118 13.93 6.27 -6.27
CA ARG A 118 14.26 7.01 -5.04
C ARG A 118 14.05 8.52 -5.19
N VAL A 119 12.94 8.89 -5.81
CA VAL A 119 12.50 10.28 -5.97
C VAL A 119 11.32 10.59 -5.07
N GLU A 120 11.17 11.86 -4.68
CA GLU A 120 10.11 12.33 -3.77
C GLU A 120 8.77 12.55 -4.48
N GLU A 121 8.81 12.79 -5.80
CA GLU A 121 7.63 13.06 -6.60
C GLU A 121 7.68 12.28 -7.91
N ALA A 122 6.50 11.86 -8.37
CA ALA A 122 6.35 11.21 -9.66
C ALA A 122 4.98 11.55 -10.27
N THR A 123 4.97 11.74 -11.58
CA THR A 123 3.72 11.85 -12.34
C THR A 123 3.11 10.47 -12.57
N PHE A 124 1.78 10.42 -12.68
CA PHE A 124 1.06 9.22 -13.10
C PHE A 124 0.20 9.53 -14.33
N HIS A 125 -0.12 8.49 -15.09
CA HIS A 125 -0.88 8.62 -16.34
C HIS A 125 -2.29 8.00 -16.27
N LYS A 126 -2.62 7.28 -15.20
CA LYS A 126 -3.90 6.58 -15.04
C LYS A 126 -4.37 6.61 -13.58
N GLY A 127 -5.68 6.72 -13.41
CA GLY A 127 -6.36 6.76 -12.12
C GLY A 127 -6.41 8.14 -11.48
N MET A 128 -6.79 8.18 -10.22
CA MET A 128 -6.90 9.37 -9.37
C MET A 128 -5.68 9.49 -8.44
N ARG A 129 -5.47 10.68 -7.87
CA ARG A 129 -4.40 10.92 -6.89
C ARG A 129 -4.60 10.13 -5.61
N SER A 130 -5.83 10.09 -5.13
CA SER A 130 -6.21 9.57 -3.82
C SER A 130 -7.52 8.81 -3.88
N TYR A 131 -7.62 7.78 -3.04
CA TYR A 131 -8.78 6.93 -2.92
C TYR A 131 -9.05 6.60 -1.45
N VAL A 132 -10.28 6.18 -1.15
CA VAL A 132 -10.65 5.63 0.15
C VAL A 132 -11.45 4.33 -0.02
N SER A 133 -11.41 3.48 1.00
CA SER A 133 -12.35 2.37 1.18
C SER A 133 -12.66 2.21 2.66
N LYS A 134 -13.83 1.66 3.00
CA LYS A 134 -14.21 1.42 4.39
C LYS A 134 -13.21 0.50 5.09
N ASP A 135 -12.82 -0.58 4.40
CA ASP A 135 -11.88 -1.59 4.85
C ASP A 135 -11.16 -2.19 3.62
N LEU A 136 -10.35 -3.23 3.82
CA LEU A 136 -9.60 -3.88 2.74
C LEU A 136 -10.45 -4.78 1.83
N GLU A 137 -11.70 -5.08 2.18
CA GLU A 137 -12.64 -5.85 1.37
C GLU A 137 -13.52 -4.92 0.52
N GLY A 138 -13.90 -3.78 1.10
CA GLY A 138 -14.81 -2.81 0.52
C GLY A 138 -14.31 -2.15 -0.76
N PRO A 139 -15.24 -1.48 -1.47
CA PRO A 139 -14.94 -0.80 -2.72
C PRO A 139 -13.94 0.33 -2.48
N ILE A 140 -12.98 0.45 -3.40
CA ILE A 140 -12.08 1.59 -3.49
C ILE A 140 -12.81 2.65 -4.33
N VAL A 141 -12.92 3.87 -3.80
CA VAL A 141 -13.56 5.00 -4.49
C VAL A 141 -12.63 6.22 -4.48
N PRO A 142 -12.71 7.12 -5.47
CA PRO A 142 -11.96 8.37 -5.45
C PRO A 142 -12.21 9.17 -4.16
N ALA A 143 -11.17 9.76 -3.58
CA ALA A 143 -11.28 10.61 -2.40
C ALA A 143 -11.70 12.04 -2.80
N ILE A 144 -12.86 12.17 -3.46
CA ILE A 144 -13.43 13.44 -3.93
C ILE A 144 -14.92 13.45 -3.55
N PHE A 145 -15.32 14.37 -2.68
CA PHE A 145 -16.63 14.41 -2.04
C PHE A 145 -17.30 15.79 -2.17
N SER A 146 -17.52 16.24 -3.42
CA SER A 146 -18.32 17.43 -3.70
C SER A 146 -19.74 17.29 -3.13
N ALA A 147 -20.28 18.36 -2.55
CA ALA A 147 -21.63 18.37 -1.97
C ALA A 147 -22.72 18.34 -3.07
N GLU A 148 -22.38 18.81 -4.26
CA GLU A 148 -23.24 18.85 -5.44
C GLU A 148 -23.30 17.51 -6.17
N ASP A 149 -22.32 16.63 -5.94
CA ASP A 149 -22.25 15.32 -6.55
C ASP A 149 -23.10 14.30 -5.78
N THR A 150 -24.09 13.75 -6.47
CA THR A 150 -25.02 12.74 -5.96
C THR A 150 -24.94 11.41 -6.70
N ARG A 151 -24.05 11.28 -7.69
CA ARG A 151 -24.08 10.14 -8.64
C ARG A 151 -22.78 9.35 -8.70
N SER A 152 -21.63 9.94 -8.35
CA SER A 152 -20.35 9.24 -8.42
C SER A 152 -20.27 8.08 -7.42
N ALA A 153 -19.22 7.27 -7.57
CA ALA A 153 -18.89 6.24 -6.59
C ALA A 153 -18.65 6.85 -5.20
N SER A 154 -17.99 8.01 -5.13
CA SER A 154 -17.72 8.73 -3.89
C SER A 154 -18.99 9.27 -3.25
N ALA A 155 -19.93 9.80 -4.04
CA ALA A 155 -21.24 10.23 -3.53
C ALA A 155 -22.04 9.08 -2.91
N ARG A 156 -22.06 7.90 -3.55
CA ARG A 156 -22.68 6.69 -2.99
C ARG A 156 -21.97 6.21 -1.73
N PHE A 157 -20.64 6.15 -1.76
CA PHE A 157 -19.83 5.77 -0.61
C PHE A 157 -20.10 6.68 0.60
N ARG A 158 -20.23 7.98 0.38
CA ARG A 158 -20.61 8.95 1.42
C ARG A 158 -22.00 8.68 2.00
N ALA A 159 -23.00 8.45 1.16
CA ALA A 159 -24.36 8.14 1.60
C ALA A 159 -24.45 6.84 2.42
N GLU A 160 -23.63 5.84 2.07
CA GLU A 160 -23.57 4.54 2.75
C GLU A 160 -22.76 4.56 4.07
N ASN A 161 -21.95 5.60 4.29
CA ASN A 161 -21.05 5.69 5.45
C ASN A 161 -21.16 7.05 6.17
N PRO A 162 -22.34 7.41 6.71
CA PRO A 162 -22.56 8.71 7.35
C PRO A 162 -21.68 8.96 8.58
N GLN A 163 -21.12 7.90 9.18
CA GLN A 163 -20.16 8.02 10.30
C GLN A 163 -18.83 8.71 9.91
N TYR A 164 -18.53 8.84 8.61
CA TYR A 164 -17.32 9.51 8.12
C TYR A 164 -17.59 10.93 7.58
N GLU A 165 -18.75 11.51 7.89
CA GLU A 165 -19.18 12.78 7.31
C GLU A 165 -18.21 13.95 7.60
N SER A 166 -17.61 14.01 8.79
CA SER A 166 -16.60 15.03 9.11
C SER A 166 -15.36 14.93 8.20
N LEU A 167 -14.90 13.70 7.91
CA LEU A 167 -13.82 13.45 6.97
C LEU A 167 -14.19 13.89 5.55
N PHE A 168 -15.39 13.53 5.08
CA PHE A 168 -15.84 13.89 3.74
C PHE A 168 -15.95 15.41 3.53
N GLN A 169 -16.44 16.13 4.55
CA GLN A 169 -16.47 17.60 4.53
C GLN A 169 -15.08 18.21 4.50
N CYS A 170 -14.13 17.65 5.27
CA CYS A 170 -12.74 18.10 5.26
C CYS A 170 -12.09 17.91 3.88
N ILE A 171 -12.25 16.74 3.27
CA ILE A 171 -11.73 16.43 1.93
C ILE A 171 -12.36 17.38 0.87
N GLY A 172 -13.69 17.49 0.86
CA GLY A 172 -14.40 18.35 -0.10
C GLY A 172 -14.31 17.84 -1.54
N GLY A 173 -14.46 18.75 -2.51
CA GLY A 173 -14.57 18.41 -3.94
C GLY A 173 -13.26 18.48 -4.76
N ASP A 174 -12.13 18.78 -4.13
CA ASP A 174 -10.84 18.96 -4.80
C ASP A 174 -9.96 17.70 -4.66
N ASP A 175 -8.99 17.51 -5.57
CA ASP A 175 -8.04 16.39 -5.54
C ASP A 175 -6.68 16.75 -4.88
N ASP A 176 -6.66 17.77 -4.02
CA ASP A 176 -5.46 18.23 -3.31
C ASP A 176 -4.96 17.16 -2.32
N ILE A 177 -3.86 16.49 -2.70
CA ILE A 177 -3.31 15.35 -1.98
C ILE A 177 -2.84 15.72 -0.57
N ASP A 178 -2.27 16.91 -0.37
CA ASP A 178 -1.71 17.29 0.93
C ASP A 178 -2.83 17.66 1.90
N ARG A 179 -3.86 18.34 1.40
CA ARG A 179 -5.10 18.55 2.16
C ARG A 179 -5.76 17.22 2.54
N ILE A 180 -5.89 16.29 1.59
CA ILE A 180 -6.52 14.98 1.83
C ILE A 180 -5.75 14.20 2.90
N ARG A 181 -4.41 14.16 2.82
CA ARG A 181 -3.55 13.53 3.84
C ARG A 181 -3.81 14.12 5.22
N GLN A 182 -3.84 15.45 5.33
CA GLN A 182 -4.09 16.11 6.61
C GLN A 182 -5.49 15.76 7.16
N CYS A 183 -6.52 15.79 6.32
CA CYS A 183 -7.88 15.41 6.72
C CYS A 183 -7.97 13.97 7.24
N VAL A 184 -7.27 13.03 6.61
CA VAL A 184 -7.22 11.63 7.05
C VAL A 184 -6.50 11.53 8.40
N VAL A 185 -5.36 12.19 8.58
CA VAL A 185 -4.62 12.20 9.86
C VAL A 185 -5.49 12.76 10.98
N ASP A 186 -6.12 13.92 10.78
CA ASP A 186 -6.95 14.58 11.79
C ASP A 186 -8.16 13.71 12.17
N PHE A 187 -8.76 13.03 11.18
CA PHE A 187 -9.86 12.11 11.41
C PHE A 187 -9.45 10.90 12.25
N GLU A 188 -8.30 10.29 11.98
CA GLU A 188 -7.81 9.15 12.76
C GLU A 188 -7.47 9.56 14.21
N VAL A 189 -6.84 10.73 14.40
CA VAL A 189 -6.56 11.27 15.75
C VAL A 189 -7.85 11.52 16.54
N MET A 190 -8.89 12.01 15.87
CA MET A 190 -10.21 12.21 16.49
C MET A 190 -10.80 10.88 17.00
N LEU A 191 -10.66 9.79 16.24
CA LEU A 191 -11.16 8.47 16.64
C LEU A 191 -10.39 7.84 17.81
N GLU A 192 -9.10 8.13 17.96
CA GLU A 192 -8.29 7.62 19.08
C GLU A 192 -8.57 8.36 20.41
N GLY A 193 -9.14 9.56 20.34
CA GLY A 193 -9.45 10.40 21.51
C GLY A 193 -10.83 10.14 22.14
N GLU A 194 -11.67 9.30 21.52
CA GLU A 194 -12.99 8.86 22.01
C GLU A 194 -12.91 7.56 22.81
#